data_AF-A0A1V4IZF3-F1
#
_entry.id   AF-A0A1V4IZF3-F1
#
_cell.length_a   1.000
_cell.length_b   1.000
_cell.length_c   1.000
_cell.angle_alpha   90.00
_cell.angle_beta   90.00
_cell.angle_gamma   90.00
#
_symmetry.space_group_name_H-M   'P 1'
#
loop_
_entity.id
_entity.type
_entity.pdbx_description
1 polymer ?
#
loop_
_entity_poly.entity_id
_entity_poly.type
_entity_poly.pdbx_seq_one_letter_code
_entity_poly.pdbx_strand_id
1 'polypeptide(L)'
;MFNIMTLFKICDNEEENEFCRGALSTNVTIHEFVHPLINPLTEKFSELVNKYQKAYEWLKLYKQPDFQSGYGDWAECVNEHVVRAIAIYLARKLGEKEYAAKHLEYDMKIRYMYLPALLDKFQYYEKHRDIYKTIDDFYPELVKVFAEKV
;
A
#
# COMPACT_ATOMS: atom_id res chain seq x y z
N MET A 1 -27.03 -2.20 -0.35
CA MET A 1 -27.41 -1.53 -1.61
C MET A 1 -26.11 -1.04 -2.22
N PHE A 2 -25.62 -1.68 -3.29
CA PHE A 2 -24.38 -1.26 -3.96
C PHE A 2 -24.74 -0.14 -4.93
N ASN A 3 -24.12 1.03 -4.75
CA ASN A 3 -24.32 2.19 -5.61
C ASN A 3 -23.09 2.30 -6.53
N ILE A 4 -23.28 2.21 -7.84
CA ILE A 4 -22.25 2.61 -8.80
C ILE A 4 -22.22 4.14 -8.77
N MET A 5 -21.11 4.73 -8.32
CA MET A 5 -20.91 6.18 -8.41
C MET A 5 -20.79 6.56 -9.88
N THR A 6 -21.85 7.19 -10.42
CA THR A 6 -21.83 7.79 -11.75
C THR A 6 -20.92 9.01 -11.74
N LEU A 7 -19.90 9.01 -12.61
CA LEU A 7 -18.95 10.11 -12.81
C LEU A 7 -19.67 11.39 -13.22
N PHE A 8 -19.79 12.34 -12.29
CA PHE A 8 -20.13 13.73 -12.64
C PHE A 8 -18.84 14.46 -13.05
N LYS A 9 -18.65 14.57 -14.37
CA LYS A 9 -17.88 15.61 -15.08
C LYS A 9 -16.37 15.64 -14.81
N ILE A 10 -15.58 15.29 -15.83
CA ILE A 10 -14.15 15.62 -15.88
C ILE A 10 -14.04 17.09 -16.29
N CYS A 11 -13.43 17.92 -15.45
CA CYS A 11 -13.12 19.32 -15.75
C CYS A 11 -11.68 19.45 -16.26
N ASP A 12 -11.32 20.51 -16.98
CA ASP A 12 -9.94 20.74 -17.45
C ASP A 12 -9.02 21.28 -16.33
N ASN A 13 -9.57 21.52 -15.13
CA ASN A 13 -8.83 21.99 -13.95
C ASN A 13 -8.39 20.82 -13.06
N GLU A 14 -7.07 20.63 -12.89
CA GLU A 14 -6.48 19.53 -12.12
C GLU A 14 -6.81 19.59 -10.61
N GLU A 15 -6.93 20.78 -10.00
CA GLU A 15 -7.31 20.93 -8.59
C GLU A 15 -8.80 20.63 -8.36
N GLU A 16 -9.69 21.02 -9.28
CA GLU A 16 -11.12 20.65 -9.20
C GLU A 16 -11.32 19.14 -9.44
N ASN A 17 -10.51 18.54 -10.32
CA ASN A 17 -10.47 17.09 -10.47
C ASN A 17 -9.92 16.39 -9.22
N GLU A 18 -9.07 17.01 -8.39
CA GLU A 18 -8.59 16.43 -7.13
C GLU A 18 -9.75 16.23 -6.13
N PHE A 19 -10.74 17.13 -6.13
CA PHE A 19 -11.97 17.01 -5.33
C PHE A 19 -13.03 16.11 -6.00
N CYS A 20 -13.10 16.11 -7.34
CA CYS A 20 -14.02 15.25 -8.11
C CYS A 20 -13.54 13.82 -8.33
N ARG A 21 -12.22 13.52 -8.16
CA ARG A 21 -11.65 12.19 -8.43
C ARG A 21 -12.16 11.12 -7.47
N GLY A 22 -12.73 11.49 -6.31
CA GLY A 22 -13.50 10.60 -5.45
C GLY A 22 -12.93 9.17 -5.37
N ALA A 23 -13.80 8.17 -5.37
CA ALA A 23 -13.41 6.75 -5.32
C ALA A 23 -12.65 6.21 -6.57
N LEU A 24 -12.30 7.04 -7.56
CA LEU A 24 -11.70 6.64 -8.85
C LEU A 24 -10.33 7.28 -9.11
N SER A 25 -9.67 7.80 -8.07
CA SER A 25 -8.29 8.24 -8.19
C SER A 25 -7.35 7.07 -8.54
N THR A 26 -6.24 7.36 -9.20
CA THR A 26 -5.24 6.33 -9.60
C THR A 26 -4.74 5.53 -8.41
N ASN A 27 -4.51 6.17 -7.25
CA ASN A 27 -4.03 5.48 -6.05
C ASN A 27 -5.10 4.51 -5.52
N VAL A 28 -6.35 4.97 -5.34
CA VAL A 28 -7.45 4.12 -4.86
C VAL A 28 -7.76 2.99 -5.83
N THR A 29 -7.79 3.28 -7.13
CA THR A 29 -8.03 2.25 -8.16
C THR A 29 -6.96 1.16 -8.11
N ILE A 30 -5.69 1.53 -8.04
CA ILE A 30 -4.60 0.56 -7.94
C ILE A 30 -4.64 -0.17 -6.60
N HIS A 31 -4.93 0.52 -5.49
CA HIS A 31 -5.06 -0.06 -4.16
C HIS A 31 -6.07 -1.22 -4.17
N GLU A 32 -7.30 -0.97 -4.60
CA GLU A 32 -8.34 -2.00 -4.63
C GLU A 32 -8.03 -3.12 -5.64
N PHE A 33 -7.43 -2.78 -6.77
CA PHE A 33 -7.07 -3.76 -7.80
C PHE A 33 -5.97 -4.73 -7.36
N VAL A 34 -5.10 -4.32 -6.44
CA VAL A 34 -3.93 -5.11 -6.02
C VAL A 34 -4.26 -6.07 -4.86
N HIS A 35 -5.33 -5.84 -4.11
CA HIS A 35 -5.78 -6.73 -3.03
C HIS A 35 -5.91 -8.21 -3.45
N PRO A 36 -6.59 -8.57 -4.58
CA PRO A 36 -6.68 -9.96 -5.03
C PRO A 36 -5.34 -10.62 -5.37
N LEU A 37 -4.27 -9.84 -5.58
CA LEU A 37 -2.92 -10.36 -5.80
C LEU A 37 -2.16 -10.55 -4.49
N ILE A 38 -2.29 -9.62 -3.54
CA ILE A 38 -1.50 -9.62 -2.30
C ILE A 38 -2.10 -10.49 -1.21
N ASN A 39 -3.42 -10.48 -1.04
CA ASN A 39 -4.06 -11.24 0.03
C ASN A 39 -3.74 -12.74 -0.05
N PRO A 40 -3.82 -13.40 -1.24
CA PRO A 40 -3.42 -14.80 -1.36
C PRO A 40 -1.93 -15.05 -1.09
N LEU A 41 -1.05 -14.07 -1.33
CA LEU A 41 0.39 -14.20 -1.02
C LEU A 41 0.62 -14.15 0.49
N THR A 42 -0.04 -13.25 1.20
CA THR A 42 0.02 -13.22 2.66
C THR A 42 -0.49 -14.52 3.28
N GLU A 43 -1.57 -15.09 2.74
CA GLU A 43 -2.08 -16.39 3.16
C GLU A 43 -1.09 -17.52 2.86
N LYS A 44 -0.58 -17.58 1.62
CA LYS A 44 0.42 -18.56 1.17
C LYS A 44 1.69 -18.54 2.02
N PHE A 45 2.15 -17.36 2.40
CA PHE A 45 3.36 -17.15 3.20
C PHE A 45 3.06 -16.85 4.68
N SER A 46 1.88 -17.25 5.18
CA SER A 46 1.40 -16.91 6.53
C SER A 46 2.37 -17.30 7.64
N GLU A 47 3.01 -18.47 7.57
CA GLU A 47 4.02 -18.88 8.56
C GLU A 47 5.21 -17.91 8.61
N LEU A 48 5.69 -17.44 7.45
CA LEU A 48 6.77 -16.46 7.37
C LEU A 48 6.31 -15.09 7.87
N VAL A 49 5.15 -14.64 7.43
CA VAL A 49 4.55 -13.36 7.82
C VAL A 49 4.34 -13.28 9.33
N ASN A 50 3.89 -14.37 9.95
CA ASN A 50 3.64 -14.44 11.40
C ASN A 50 4.93 -14.38 12.23
N LYS A 51 6.11 -14.67 11.66
CA LYS A 51 7.40 -14.44 12.36
C LYS A 51 7.62 -12.95 12.65
N TYR A 52 6.97 -12.07 11.89
CA TYR A 52 7.10 -10.61 12.03
C TYR A 52 5.92 -9.96 12.77
N GLN A 53 5.03 -10.74 13.38
CA GLN A 53 3.84 -10.21 14.08
C GLN A 53 4.17 -9.17 15.17
N LYS A 54 5.40 -9.19 15.72
CA LYS A 54 5.88 -8.17 16.65
C LYS A 54 5.85 -6.74 16.07
N ALA A 55 5.97 -6.60 14.75
CA ALA A 55 5.77 -5.32 14.06
C ALA A 55 4.39 -4.72 14.32
N TYR A 56 3.37 -5.56 14.47
CA TYR A 56 2.01 -5.09 14.77
C TYR A 56 1.97 -4.36 16.10
N GLU A 57 2.67 -4.87 17.11
CA GLU A 57 2.74 -4.25 18.43
C GLU A 57 3.50 -2.92 18.40
N TRP A 58 4.57 -2.80 17.60
CA TRP A 58 5.26 -1.52 17.41
C TRP A 58 4.34 -0.49 16.76
N LEU A 59 3.61 -0.86 15.71
CA LEU A 59 2.67 0.03 15.04
C LEU A 59 1.51 0.47 15.95
N LYS A 60 0.98 -0.43 16.79
CA LYS A 60 -0.10 -0.12 17.74
C LYS A 60 0.28 0.97 18.73
N LEU A 61 1.55 1.05 19.15
CA LEU A 61 2.01 2.11 20.07
C LEU A 61 1.86 3.51 19.46
N TYR A 62 1.85 3.61 18.14
CA TYR A 62 1.72 4.87 17.42
C TYR A 62 0.30 5.12 16.89
N LYS A 63 -0.61 4.14 16.96
CA LYS A 63 -2.03 4.34 16.67
C LYS A 63 -2.57 5.32 17.70
N GLN A 64 -2.88 6.54 17.27
CA GLN A 64 -3.51 7.52 18.16
C GLN A 64 -4.93 7.02 18.53
N PRO A 65 -5.55 7.55 19.60
CA PRO A 65 -6.89 7.13 19.99
C PRO A 65 -7.95 7.36 18.90
N ASP A 66 -7.75 8.37 18.05
CA ASP A 66 -8.71 8.79 17.00
C ASP A 66 -8.42 8.15 15.62
N PHE A 67 -7.60 7.11 15.59
CA PHE A 67 -6.86 6.78 14.39
C PHE A 67 -7.47 5.65 13.55
N GLN A 68 -7.85 5.99 12.32
CA GLN A 68 -8.54 5.14 11.34
C GLN A 68 -7.58 4.30 10.47
N SER A 69 -6.46 3.81 10.99
CA SER A 69 -5.64 2.87 10.23
C SER A 69 -6.51 1.68 9.83
N GLY A 70 -6.71 1.46 8.53
CA GLY A 70 -7.70 0.56 7.95
C GLY A 70 -7.46 -0.93 8.11
N TYR A 71 -6.72 -1.35 9.15
CA TYR A 71 -6.44 -2.75 9.46
C TYR A 71 -6.79 -3.10 10.91
N GLY A 72 -7.53 -4.20 11.08
CA GLY A 72 -7.98 -4.79 12.33
C GLY A 72 -7.06 -5.89 12.87
N ASP A 73 -6.41 -6.67 12.01
CA ASP A 73 -5.46 -7.73 12.41
C ASP A 73 -4.08 -7.61 11.74
N TRP A 74 -3.18 -8.55 12.05
CA TRP A 74 -1.81 -8.54 11.52
C TRP A 74 -1.75 -8.84 10.03
N ALA A 75 -2.56 -9.78 9.53
CA ALA A 75 -2.55 -10.11 8.10
C ALA A 75 -3.08 -8.94 7.28
N GLU A 76 -4.18 -8.31 7.73
CA GLU A 76 -4.73 -7.10 7.14
C GLU A 76 -3.74 -5.94 7.22
N CYS A 77 -3.02 -5.80 8.33
CA CYS A 77 -1.94 -4.81 8.46
C CYS A 77 -0.88 -4.98 7.37
N VAL A 78 -0.39 -6.20 7.17
CA VAL A 78 0.61 -6.51 6.13
C VAL A 78 0.04 -6.22 4.74
N ASN A 79 -1.18 -6.69 4.45
CA ASN A 79 -1.84 -6.47 3.17
C ASN A 79 -1.97 -4.98 2.85
N GLU A 80 -2.54 -4.20 3.76
CA GLU A 80 -2.74 -2.76 3.59
C GLU A 80 -1.43 -2.01 3.37
N HIS A 81 -0.38 -2.33 4.13
CA HIS A 81 0.94 -1.71 3.94
C HIS A 81 1.50 -2.00 2.54
N VAL A 82 1.48 -3.26 2.12
CA VAL A 82 2.02 -3.70 0.83
C VAL A 82 1.22 -3.09 -0.33
N VAL A 83 -0.11 -3.13 -0.25
CA VAL A 83 -1.02 -2.60 -1.29
C VAL A 83 -0.87 -1.10 -1.44
N ARG A 84 -0.82 -0.34 -0.34
CA ARG A 84 -0.55 1.12 -0.36
C ARG A 84 0.80 1.43 -0.96
N ALA A 85 1.84 0.67 -0.60
CA ALA A 85 3.17 0.85 -1.18
C ALA A 85 3.17 0.59 -2.71
N ILE A 86 2.47 -0.44 -3.19
CA ILE A 86 2.31 -0.70 -4.63
C ILE A 86 1.57 0.44 -5.31
N ALA A 87 0.46 0.92 -4.73
CA ALA A 87 -0.31 2.04 -5.27
C ALA A 87 0.54 3.31 -5.42
N ILE A 88 1.33 3.66 -4.40
CA ILE A 88 2.27 4.79 -4.44
C ILE A 88 3.36 4.54 -5.50
N TYR A 89 3.96 3.35 -5.53
CA TYR A 89 5.03 3.00 -6.46
C TYR A 89 4.56 3.08 -7.92
N LEU A 90 3.40 2.53 -8.24
CA LEU A 90 2.84 2.56 -9.60
C LEU A 90 2.35 3.95 -10.00
N ALA A 91 1.73 4.72 -9.09
CA ALA A 91 1.38 6.11 -9.37
C ALA A 91 2.61 6.95 -9.80
N ARG A 92 3.76 6.76 -9.12
CA ARG A 92 5.03 7.40 -9.53
C ARG A 92 5.47 6.98 -10.95
N LYS A 93 5.30 5.71 -11.30
CA LYS A 93 5.65 5.16 -12.63
C LYS A 93 4.74 5.67 -13.73
N LEU A 94 3.49 5.97 -13.41
CA LEU A 94 2.51 6.57 -14.32
C LEU A 94 2.68 8.09 -14.47
N GLY A 95 3.69 8.69 -13.83
CA GLY A 95 3.97 10.12 -13.93
C GLY A 95 3.26 10.99 -12.88
N GLU A 96 2.39 10.42 -12.05
CA GLU A 96 1.63 11.13 -11.00
C GLU A 96 2.48 11.34 -9.72
N LYS A 97 3.68 11.93 -9.86
CA LYS A 97 4.66 12.03 -8.78
C LYS A 97 4.19 12.86 -7.59
N GLU A 98 3.57 14.01 -7.83
CA GLU A 98 3.08 14.90 -6.76
C GLU A 98 1.94 14.24 -5.99
N TYR A 99 1.01 13.61 -6.70
CA TYR A 99 -0.09 12.88 -6.13
C TYR A 99 0.39 11.68 -5.28
N ALA A 100 1.38 10.92 -5.77
CA ALA A 100 2.00 9.85 -5.00
C ALA A 100 2.77 10.35 -3.77
N ALA A 101 3.35 11.55 -3.82
CA ALA A 101 4.01 12.18 -2.68
C ALA A 101 2.99 12.59 -1.61
N LYS A 102 1.87 13.22 -2.00
CA LYS A 102 0.74 13.54 -1.10
C LYS A 102 0.20 12.28 -0.41
N HIS A 103 0.04 11.17 -1.14
CA HIS A 103 -0.44 9.89 -0.58
C HIS A 103 0.56 9.27 0.39
N LEU A 104 1.85 9.26 0.06
CA LEU A 104 2.87 8.80 1.00
C LEU A 104 2.87 9.66 2.28
N GLU A 105 2.78 10.99 2.15
CA GLU A 105 2.73 11.87 3.31
C GLU A 105 1.49 11.59 4.18
N TYR A 106 0.31 11.43 3.55
CA TYR A 106 -0.91 11.07 4.24
C TYR A 106 -0.80 9.72 4.94
N ASP A 107 -0.37 8.67 4.24
CA ASP A 107 -0.25 7.32 4.82
C ASP A 107 0.80 7.27 5.96
N MET A 108 1.88 8.05 5.84
CA MET A 108 2.87 8.20 6.92
C MET A 108 2.31 8.96 8.12
N LYS A 109 1.53 10.04 7.90
CA LYS A 109 0.76 10.68 8.98
C LYS A 109 -0.15 9.67 9.62
N ILE A 110 -0.76 8.79 8.80
CA ILE A 110 -1.57 7.66 9.23
C ILE A 110 -0.84 6.38 9.66
N ARG A 111 0.43 6.53 10.05
CA ARG A 111 1.24 5.53 10.75
C ARG A 111 1.48 4.24 9.98
N TYR A 112 1.37 4.26 8.64
CA TYR A 112 1.90 3.22 7.78
C TYR A 112 3.44 3.34 7.67
N MET A 113 4.13 3.12 8.79
CA MET A 113 5.56 3.47 8.96
C MET A 113 6.51 2.64 8.09
N TYR A 114 6.08 1.47 7.60
CA TYR A 114 6.91 0.62 6.73
C TYR A 114 6.90 1.02 5.26
N LEU A 115 6.11 2.02 4.84
CA LEU A 115 6.01 2.43 3.43
C LEU A 115 7.36 2.78 2.79
N PRO A 116 8.27 3.54 3.43
CA PRO A 116 9.57 3.84 2.81
C PRO A 116 10.38 2.58 2.50
N ALA A 117 10.46 1.65 3.46
CA ALA A 117 11.19 0.39 3.28
C ALA A 117 10.55 -0.50 2.19
N LEU A 118 9.22 -0.55 2.12
CA LEU A 118 8.50 -1.27 1.06
C LEU A 118 8.76 -0.65 -0.32
N LEU A 119 8.75 0.67 -0.43
CA LEU A 119 9.06 1.37 -1.68
C LEU A 119 10.49 1.09 -2.15
N ASP A 120 11.44 0.99 -1.23
CA ASP A 120 12.82 0.59 -1.55
C ASP A 120 12.90 -0.87 -2.00
N LYS A 121 12.14 -1.78 -1.38
CA LYS A 121 12.01 -3.17 -1.83
C LYS A 121 11.44 -3.27 -3.25
N PHE A 122 10.45 -2.46 -3.62
CA PHE A 122 9.93 -2.46 -5.00
C PHE A 122 10.94 -1.93 -6.02
N GLN A 123 11.73 -0.91 -5.67
CA GLN A 123 12.85 -0.48 -6.52
C GLN A 123 13.91 -1.57 -6.66
N TYR A 124 14.21 -2.30 -5.58
CA TYR A 124 15.11 -3.44 -5.61
C TYR A 124 14.56 -4.55 -6.52
N TYR A 125 13.29 -4.93 -6.35
CA TYR A 125 12.62 -5.94 -7.19
C TYR A 125 12.69 -5.61 -8.68
N GLU A 126 12.42 -4.35 -9.06
CA GLU A 126 12.49 -3.90 -10.45
C GLU A 126 13.89 -4.07 -11.07
N LYS A 127 14.94 -3.85 -10.28
CA LYS A 127 16.34 -3.99 -10.73
C LYS A 127 16.83 -5.45 -10.78
N HIS A 128 16.11 -6.38 -10.16
CA HIS A 128 16.52 -7.79 -10.01
C HIS A 128 15.47 -8.76 -10.56
N ARG A 129 14.80 -8.39 -11.66
CA ARG A 129 13.76 -9.20 -12.31
C ARG A 129 14.29 -10.49 -12.96
N ASP A 130 15.59 -10.59 -13.16
CA ASP A 130 16.30 -11.80 -13.56
C ASP A 130 16.31 -12.87 -12.46
N ILE A 131 16.35 -12.44 -11.19
CA ILE A 131 16.30 -13.30 -10.00
C ILE A 131 14.84 -13.54 -9.59
N TYR A 132 14.07 -12.46 -9.46
CA TYR A 132 12.68 -12.49 -9.01
C TYR A 132 11.75 -12.27 -10.20
N LYS A 133 11.25 -13.36 -10.78
CA LYS A 133 10.45 -13.30 -11.99
C LYS A 133 9.04 -12.78 -11.72
N THR A 134 8.48 -13.17 -10.58
CA THR A 134 7.13 -12.78 -10.14
C THR A 134 7.15 -12.14 -8.75
N ILE A 135 6.07 -11.46 -8.40
CA ILE A 135 5.89 -10.93 -7.04
C ILE A 135 5.78 -12.07 -6.02
N ASP A 136 5.29 -13.25 -6.43
CA ASP A 136 5.23 -14.44 -5.59
C ASP A 136 6.64 -14.88 -5.17
N ASP A 137 7.58 -14.92 -6.13
CA ASP A 137 8.99 -15.24 -5.87
C ASP A 137 9.67 -14.19 -4.97
N PHE A 138 9.26 -12.93 -5.10
CA PHE A 138 9.82 -11.81 -4.34
C PHE A 138 9.17 -11.64 -2.95
N TYR A 139 7.96 -12.14 -2.74
CA TYR A 139 7.18 -11.89 -1.54
C TYR A 139 7.92 -12.23 -0.24
N PRO A 140 8.67 -13.35 -0.14
CA PRO A 140 9.47 -13.66 1.04
C PRO A 140 10.55 -12.62 1.36
N GLU A 141 11.09 -11.93 0.36
CA GLU A 141 12.06 -10.84 0.54
C GLU A 141 11.38 -9.51 0.88
N LEU A 142 10.20 -9.28 0.29
CA LEU A 142 9.39 -8.09 0.53
C LEU A 142 8.96 -7.98 2.00
N VAL A 143 8.40 -9.05 2.59
CA VAL A 143 7.86 -9.00 3.96
C VAL A 143 8.93 -8.92 5.05
N LYS A 144 10.21 -9.08 4.72
CA LYS A 144 11.31 -8.90 5.68
C LYS A 144 11.40 -7.49 6.24
N VAL A 145 10.82 -6.49 5.58
CA VAL A 145 10.76 -5.12 6.10
C VAL A 145 10.15 -5.06 7.50
N PHE A 146 9.21 -5.96 7.81
CA PHE A 146 8.54 -6.03 9.11
C PHE A 146 9.41 -6.65 10.22
N ALA A 147 10.62 -7.11 9.90
CA ALA A 147 11.58 -7.54 10.92
C ALA A 147 12.18 -6.37 11.71
N GLU A 148 12.19 -5.18 11.11
CA GLU A 148 12.82 -3.99 11.67
C GLU A 148 11.85 -3.20 12.55
N LYS A 149 12.36 -2.65 13.65
CA LYS A 149 11.56 -1.82 14.54
C LYS A 149 11.38 -0.42 13.94
N VAL A 150 10.13 0.05 13.92
CA VAL A 150 9.70 1.39 13.49
C VAL A 150 9.22 2.24 14.66
#